data_AF-X1NZG0-F1
#
_entry.id   AF-X1NZG0-F1
#
_cell.length_a   1.000
_cell.length_b   1.000
_cell.length_c   1.000
_cell.angle_alpha   90.00
_cell.angle_beta   90.00
_cell.angle_gamma   90.00
#
_symmetry.space_group_name_H-M   'P 1'
#
loop_
_entity.id
_entity.type
_entity.pdbx_description
1 polymer ?
#
loop_
_entity_poly.entity_id
_entity_poly.type
_entity_poly.pdbx_seq_one_letter_code
_entity_poly.pdbx_strand_id
1 'polypeptide(L)'
;MDYATMYGRILLGDPEMPVWTTEPEVTYVTHPSSVGLGPTNFIVEVETNNEEIPGGRIPLSDAKVCVKKGDEFHAYGYTNSQGQVKFKICPESKGDISVVITKHNYATYQGNCEVEPDIPYVSYMNHSVNDSLGNDNDICDAGEEVFLNMTLQNQGRGSADFVTATLRT
;
A
#
# COMPACT_ATOMS: atom_id res chain seq x y z
N MET A 1 37.14 -16.57 26.39
CA MET A 1 37.34 -15.53 25.37
C MET A 1 38.00 -14.38 26.10
N ASP A 2 39.22 -14.00 25.73
CA ASP A 2 39.97 -12.94 26.43
C ASP A 2 39.39 -11.56 26.06
N TYR A 3 39.21 -10.67 27.04
CA TYR A 3 38.54 -9.37 26.86
C TYR A 3 39.22 -8.54 25.76
N ALA A 4 40.54 -8.67 25.59
CA ALA A 4 41.30 -7.99 24.55
C ALA A 4 40.87 -8.37 23.11
N THR A 5 40.40 -9.60 22.87
CA THR A 5 39.99 -10.04 21.52
C THR A 5 38.61 -9.51 21.12
N MET A 6 37.75 -9.16 22.09
CA MET A 6 36.41 -8.63 21.84
C MET A 6 36.43 -7.15 21.40
N TYR A 7 37.33 -6.34 21.95
CA TYR A 7 37.47 -4.91 21.59
C TYR A 7 38.27 -4.65 20.30
N GLY A 8 38.93 -5.66 19.74
CA GLY A 8 39.74 -5.53 18.52
C GLY A 8 39.01 -5.80 17.20
N ARG A 9 37.73 -6.18 17.24
CA ARG A 9 36.93 -6.52 16.04
C ARG A 9 35.87 -5.46 15.80
N ILE A 10 36.15 -4.56 14.86
CA ILE A 10 35.24 -3.49 14.46
C ILE A 10 34.60 -3.90 13.14
N LEU A 11 33.26 -3.95 13.09
CA LEU A 11 32.55 -4.04 11.84
C LEU A 11 32.40 -2.64 11.26
N LEU A 12 32.90 -2.44 10.04
CA LEU A 12 32.72 -1.21 9.27
C LEU A 12 31.73 -1.50 8.15
N GLY A 13 30.49 -1.02 8.31
CA GLY A 13 29.38 -1.29 7.39
C GLY A 13 28.07 -1.52 8.14
N ASP A 14 27.07 -1.99 7.41
CA ASP A 14 25.78 -2.36 8.00
C ASP A 14 25.86 -3.74 8.67
N PRO A 15 25.67 -3.83 10.02
CA PRO A 15 25.69 -5.09 10.75
C PRO A 15 24.56 -6.06 10.40
N GLU A 16 23.48 -5.58 9.79
CA GLU A 16 22.31 -6.39 9.47
C GLU A 16 22.22 -6.74 7.98
N MET A 17 23.22 -6.33 7.17
CA MET A 17 23.21 -6.62 5.73
C MET A 17 23.30 -8.15 5.49
N PRO A 18 22.28 -8.76 4.86
CA PRO A 18 22.31 -10.19 4.57
C PRO A 18 23.33 -10.45 3.44
N VAL A 19 24.41 -11.15 3.78
CA VAL A 19 25.42 -11.56 2.80
C VAL A 19 24.91 -12.77 2.03
N TRP A 20 25.08 -12.76 0.70
CA TRP A 20 24.83 -13.94 -0.11
C TRP A 20 25.97 -14.94 0.05
N THR A 21 25.62 -16.20 0.31
CA THR A 21 26.57 -17.30 0.44
C THR A 21 26.59 -18.21 -0.80
N THR A 22 25.62 -18.03 -1.70
CA THR A 22 25.51 -18.69 -3.00
C THR A 22 24.84 -17.75 -4.02
N GLU A 23 24.74 -18.18 -5.29
CA GLU A 23 23.96 -17.46 -6.30
C GLU A 23 22.49 -17.35 -5.86
N PRO A 24 21.91 -16.15 -5.80
CA PRO A 24 20.54 -15.97 -5.34
C PRO A 24 19.51 -16.60 -6.26
N GLU A 25 18.57 -17.34 -5.68
CA GLU A 25 17.44 -17.91 -6.40
C GLU A 25 16.33 -16.87 -6.62
N VAL A 26 15.57 -17.04 -7.71
CA VAL A 26 14.42 -16.19 -8.03
C VAL A 26 13.24 -16.54 -7.12
N THR A 27 12.54 -15.51 -6.65
CA THR A 27 11.26 -15.63 -5.95
C THR A 27 10.11 -15.22 -6.86
N TYR A 28 9.04 -15.99 -6.86
CA TYR A 28 7.77 -15.63 -7.50
C TYR A 28 6.76 -15.27 -6.41
N VAL A 29 6.13 -14.10 -6.54
CA VAL A 29 5.28 -13.56 -5.49
C VAL A 29 3.91 -13.23 -6.08
N THR A 30 2.87 -13.66 -5.37
CA THR A 30 1.47 -13.32 -5.65
C THR A 30 0.87 -12.62 -4.44
N HIS A 31 0.27 -11.45 -4.67
CA HIS A 31 -0.50 -10.71 -3.68
C HIS A 31 -1.62 -9.93 -4.37
N PRO A 32 -2.65 -9.44 -3.64
CA PRO A 32 -3.67 -8.57 -4.22
C PRO A 32 -3.04 -7.36 -4.91
N SER A 33 -3.50 -7.02 -6.12
CA SER A 33 -3.07 -5.81 -6.83
C SER A 33 -3.77 -4.55 -6.31
N SER A 34 -4.96 -4.70 -5.71
CA SER A 34 -5.74 -3.61 -5.15
C SER A 34 -6.55 -4.09 -3.93
N VAL A 35 -6.74 -3.20 -2.95
CA VAL A 35 -7.60 -3.42 -1.77
C VAL A 35 -8.44 -2.18 -1.44
N GLY A 36 -9.61 -2.42 -0.83
CA GLY A 36 -10.48 -1.42 -0.26
C GLY A 36 -9.90 -0.67 0.95
N LEU A 37 -10.53 0.47 1.28
CA LEU A 37 -10.38 1.11 2.59
C LEU A 37 -11.01 0.25 3.70
N GLY A 38 -10.40 0.27 4.88
CA GLY A 38 -10.90 -0.43 6.07
C GLY A 38 -10.34 -1.83 6.28
N PRO A 39 -10.84 -2.57 7.28
CA PRO A 39 -10.26 -3.85 7.69
C PRO A 39 -10.37 -4.91 6.60
N THR A 40 -9.22 -5.46 6.16
CA THR A 40 -9.17 -6.54 5.17
C THR A 40 -8.06 -7.55 5.47
N ASN A 41 -8.19 -8.74 4.88
CA ASN A 41 -7.16 -9.77 4.94
C ASN A 41 -6.27 -9.64 3.71
N PHE A 42 -4.97 -9.44 3.93
CA PHE A 42 -3.97 -9.38 2.88
C PHE A 42 -3.13 -10.66 2.90
N ILE A 43 -3.21 -11.46 1.84
CA ILE A 43 -2.50 -12.74 1.73
C ILE A 43 -1.39 -12.58 0.70
N VAL A 44 -0.18 -13.00 1.06
CA VAL A 44 0.96 -13.04 0.16
C VAL A 44 1.41 -14.49 0.03
N GLU A 45 1.58 -14.93 -1.20
CA GLU A 45 2.08 -16.25 -1.56
C GLU A 45 3.44 -16.09 -2.21
N VAL A 46 4.40 -16.92 -1.81
CA VAL A 46 5.77 -16.90 -2.29
C VAL A 46 6.15 -18.29 -2.72
N GLU A 47 6.68 -18.39 -3.93
CA GLU A 47 7.17 -19.62 -4.54
C GLU A 47 8.62 -19.42 -5.01
N THR A 48 9.30 -20.54 -5.25
CA THR A 48 10.58 -20.57 -5.95
C THR A 48 10.59 -21.68 -7.01
N ASN A 49 11.67 -21.76 -7.79
CA ASN A 49 11.81 -22.79 -8.81
C ASN A 49 11.84 -24.18 -8.18
N ASN A 50 11.20 -25.13 -8.84
CA ASN A 50 11.34 -26.54 -8.50
C ASN A 50 12.58 -27.10 -9.21
N GLU A 51 13.60 -27.51 -8.46
CA GLU A 51 14.80 -28.14 -9.01
C GLU A 51 14.51 -29.48 -9.70
N GLU A 52 13.45 -30.18 -9.29
CA GLU A 52 13.07 -31.50 -9.84
C GLU A 52 12.25 -31.40 -11.13
N ILE A 53 11.54 -30.28 -11.35
CA ILE A 53 10.62 -30.10 -12.47
C ILE A 53 10.96 -28.81 -13.21
N PRO A 54 11.48 -28.89 -14.46
CA PRO A 54 11.74 -27.70 -15.27
C PRO A 54 10.48 -26.85 -15.45
N GLY A 55 10.54 -25.59 -15.00
CA GLY A 55 9.41 -24.66 -15.03
C GLY A 55 8.35 -24.89 -13.95
N GLY A 56 8.52 -25.91 -13.10
CA GLY A 56 7.71 -26.12 -11.92
C GLY A 56 8.04 -25.09 -10.84
N ARG A 57 7.06 -24.85 -9.96
CA ARG A 57 7.21 -23.99 -8.79
C ARG A 57 6.89 -24.76 -7.52
N ILE A 58 7.57 -24.40 -6.44
CA ILE A 58 7.31 -24.93 -5.10
C ILE A 58 7.11 -23.78 -4.11
N PRO A 59 6.25 -23.95 -3.09
CA PRO A 59 6.06 -22.93 -2.08
C PRO A 59 7.34 -22.68 -1.28
N LEU A 60 7.65 -21.40 -1.04
CA LEU A 60 8.84 -20.99 -0.31
C LEU A 60 8.48 -20.66 1.14
N SER A 61 8.82 -21.55 2.08
CA SER A 61 8.63 -21.29 3.52
C SER A 61 9.67 -20.34 4.09
N ASP A 62 9.39 -19.73 5.24
CA ASP A 62 10.30 -18.90 6.02
C ASP A 62 10.91 -17.72 5.21
N ALA A 63 10.17 -17.22 4.21
CA ALA A 63 10.48 -15.96 3.55
C ALA A 63 9.87 -14.83 4.39
N LYS A 64 10.67 -13.81 4.71
CA LYS A 64 10.21 -12.64 5.47
C LYS A 64 9.47 -11.71 4.52
N VAL A 65 8.19 -11.52 4.77
CA VAL A 65 7.32 -10.60 4.04
C VAL A 65 7.05 -9.39 4.91
N CYS A 66 7.23 -8.21 4.33
CA CYS A 66 6.93 -6.92 4.94
C CYS A 66 5.87 -6.22 4.10
N VAL A 67 4.82 -5.72 4.75
CA VAL A 67 3.80 -4.87 4.15
C VAL A 67 3.77 -3.54 4.90
N LYS A 68 3.90 -2.44 4.17
CA LYS A 68 3.95 -1.09 4.75
C LYS A 68 3.16 -0.12 3.89
N LYS A 69 2.36 0.73 4.52
CA LYS A 69 1.70 1.87 3.87
C LYS A 69 2.01 3.15 4.64
N GLY A 70 2.84 4.02 4.05
CA GLY A 70 3.25 5.28 4.67
C GLY A 70 3.58 5.13 6.15
N ASP A 71 2.86 5.89 6.98
CA ASP A 71 2.87 5.80 8.44
C ASP A 71 1.60 5.15 9.04
N GLU A 72 0.67 4.67 8.19
CA GLU A 72 -0.60 4.06 8.65
C GLU A 72 -0.35 2.71 9.31
N PHE A 73 0.40 1.84 8.64
CA PHE A 73 0.77 0.55 9.20
C PHE A 73 2.07 0.03 8.62
N HIS A 74 2.70 -0.81 9.44
CA HIS A 74 3.89 -1.58 9.10
C HIS A 74 3.76 -2.94 9.78
N ALA A 75 3.64 -3.99 8.98
CA ALA A 75 3.51 -5.36 9.47
C ALA A 75 4.50 -6.27 8.73
N TYR A 76 5.02 -7.27 9.43
CA TYR A 76 5.87 -8.28 8.83
C TYR A 76 5.56 -9.66 9.40
N GLY A 77 5.89 -10.69 8.63
CA GLY A 77 5.63 -12.08 8.97
C GLY A 77 6.47 -13.01 8.09
N TYR A 78 6.38 -14.30 8.37
CA TYR A 78 7.09 -15.33 7.63
C TYR A 78 6.10 -16.24 6.92
N THR A 79 6.44 -16.66 5.71
CA THR A 79 5.65 -17.65 4.98
C THR A 79 5.67 -19.01 5.69
N ASN A 80 4.52 -19.66 5.75
CA ASN A 80 4.38 -21.01 6.31
C ASN A 80 4.88 -22.08 5.31
N SER A 81 4.69 -23.36 5.64
CA SER A 81 5.07 -24.49 4.76
C SER A 81 4.33 -24.55 3.42
N GLN A 82 3.27 -23.75 3.25
CA GLN A 82 2.53 -23.58 1.99
C GLN A 82 2.96 -22.30 1.26
N GLY A 83 4.06 -21.66 1.66
CA GLY A 83 4.54 -20.43 1.03
C GLY A 83 3.66 -19.20 1.30
N GLN A 84 2.76 -19.27 2.28
CA GLN A 84 1.75 -18.23 2.52
C GLN A 84 1.97 -17.49 3.83
N VAL A 85 1.69 -16.19 3.82
CA VAL A 85 1.55 -15.35 5.01
C VAL A 85 0.30 -14.50 4.90
N LYS A 86 -0.38 -14.30 6.03
CA LYS A 86 -1.64 -13.55 6.10
C LYS A 86 -1.51 -12.40 7.10
N PHE A 87 -1.84 -11.20 6.62
CA PHE A 87 -1.91 -9.98 7.43
C PHE A 87 -3.36 -9.54 7.58
N LYS A 88 -3.69 -8.99 8.76
CA LYS A 88 -4.90 -8.21 8.97
C LYS A 88 -4.49 -6.74 8.89
N ILE A 89 -4.90 -6.05 7.85
CA ILE A 89 -4.58 -4.65 7.60
C ILE A 89 -5.86 -3.81 7.64
N CYS A 90 -5.73 -2.52 7.88
CA CYS A 90 -6.85 -1.58 7.83
C CYS A 90 -6.37 -0.27 7.20
N PRO A 91 -6.25 -0.19 5.86
CA PRO A 91 -5.86 1.05 5.19
C PRO A 91 -6.90 2.16 5.45
N GLU A 92 -6.44 3.34 5.82
CA GLU A 92 -7.30 4.48 6.19
C GLU A 92 -7.36 5.56 5.11
N SER A 93 -6.37 5.60 4.22
CA SER A 93 -6.34 6.52 3.08
C SER A 93 -5.93 5.82 1.78
N LYS A 94 -6.11 6.51 0.66
CA LYS A 94 -5.67 6.06 -0.67
C LYS A 94 -4.15 5.95 -0.78
N GLY A 95 -3.67 5.34 -1.86
CA GLY A 95 -2.26 5.24 -2.21
C GLY A 95 -1.73 3.81 -2.09
N ASP A 96 -0.42 3.62 -2.06
CA ASP A 96 0.18 2.29 -2.21
C ASP A 96 0.58 1.63 -0.88
N ILE A 97 0.32 0.33 -0.79
CA ILE A 97 0.97 -0.59 0.16
C ILE A 97 2.22 -1.14 -0.53
N SER A 98 3.39 -0.87 0.04
CA SER A 98 4.65 -1.50 -0.36
C SER A 98 4.73 -2.92 0.20
N VAL A 99 5.08 -3.86 -0.67
CA VAL A 99 5.28 -5.27 -0.34
C VAL A 99 6.73 -5.64 -0.63
N VAL A 100 7.47 -6.06 0.38
CA VAL A 100 8.88 -6.46 0.26
C VAL A 100 9.07 -7.87 0.80
N ILE A 101 9.69 -8.74 0.00
CA ILE A 101 10.02 -10.11 0.43
C ILE A 101 11.52 -10.29 0.41
N THR A 102 12.03 -10.82 1.52
CA THR A 102 13.45 -11.10 1.72
C THR A 102 13.64 -12.50 2.28
N LYS A 103 14.65 -13.21 1.79
CA LYS A 103 15.11 -14.48 2.33
C LYS A 103 16.60 -14.64 1.98
N HIS A 104 17.38 -15.21 2.89
CA HIS A 104 18.82 -15.42 2.65
C HIS A 104 19.03 -16.32 1.43
N ASN A 105 19.94 -15.92 0.53
CA ASN A 105 20.19 -16.54 -0.78
C ASN A 105 19.02 -16.51 -1.77
N TYR A 106 18.07 -15.60 -1.60
CA TYR A 106 17.03 -15.33 -2.60
C TYR A 106 17.08 -13.88 -3.05
N ALA A 107 16.69 -13.65 -4.30
CA ALA A 107 16.49 -12.31 -4.83
C ALA A 107 15.39 -11.60 -4.02
N THR A 108 15.64 -10.34 -3.67
CA THR A 108 14.63 -9.51 -2.99
C THR A 108 13.52 -9.16 -3.98
N TYR A 109 12.27 -9.39 -3.58
CA TYR A 109 11.12 -8.90 -4.32
C TYR A 109 10.63 -7.58 -3.73
N GLN A 110 10.25 -6.65 -4.60
CA GLN A 110 9.58 -5.40 -4.26
C GLN A 110 8.37 -5.23 -5.18
N GLY A 111 7.20 -5.01 -4.58
CA GLY A 111 5.94 -4.79 -5.29
C GLY A 111 5.06 -3.80 -4.56
N ASN A 112 3.93 -3.47 -5.18
CA ASN A 112 2.95 -2.54 -4.63
C ASN A 112 1.52 -3.05 -4.82
N CYS A 113 0.65 -2.69 -3.86
CA CYS A 113 -0.78 -2.90 -3.94
C CYS A 113 -1.50 -1.56 -3.76
N GLU A 114 -2.41 -1.24 -4.67
CA GLU A 114 -3.14 0.01 -4.68
C GLU A 114 -4.31 0.00 -3.66
N VAL A 115 -4.41 1.03 -2.82
CA VAL A 115 -5.53 1.23 -1.91
C VAL A 115 -6.49 2.23 -2.51
N GLU A 116 -7.68 1.74 -2.84
CA GLU A 116 -8.76 2.53 -3.43
C GLU A 116 -10.09 2.15 -2.78
N PRO A 117 -11.06 3.07 -2.62
CA PRO A 117 -12.36 2.72 -2.07
C PRO A 117 -13.09 1.72 -2.98
N ASP A 118 -13.50 0.58 -2.44
CA ASP A 118 -14.23 -0.46 -3.20
C ASP A 118 -15.69 -0.10 -3.54
N ILE A 119 -16.23 0.92 -2.86
CA ILE A 119 -17.57 1.46 -3.07
C ILE A 119 -17.48 2.90 -3.63
N PRO A 120 -18.52 3.41 -4.30
CA PRO A 120 -18.53 4.80 -4.73
C PRO A 120 -18.28 5.73 -3.54
N TYR A 121 -17.31 6.62 -3.68
CA TYR A 121 -16.88 7.53 -2.63
C TYR A 121 -16.83 8.94 -3.20
N VAL A 122 -17.95 9.66 -3.09
CA VAL A 122 -18.09 11.02 -3.61
C VAL A 122 -17.55 12.00 -2.58
N SER A 123 -16.60 12.82 -3.01
CA SER A 123 -15.96 13.86 -2.19
C SER A 123 -16.12 15.23 -2.85
N TYR A 124 -16.17 16.27 -2.02
CA TYR A 124 -16.14 17.65 -2.50
C TYR A 124 -14.73 17.99 -3.02
N MET A 125 -14.65 18.59 -4.20
CA MET A 125 -13.39 19.03 -4.80
C MET A 125 -13.20 20.53 -4.72
N ASN A 126 -14.15 21.28 -5.28
CA ASN A 126 -14.11 22.73 -5.28
C ASN A 126 -15.50 23.33 -5.48
N HIS A 127 -15.59 24.64 -5.31
CA HIS A 127 -16.69 25.44 -5.79
C HIS A 127 -16.17 26.72 -6.42
N SER A 128 -17.02 27.37 -7.21
CA SER A 128 -16.87 28.77 -7.58
C SER A 128 -18.18 29.50 -7.34
N VAL A 129 -18.05 30.76 -6.96
CA VAL A 129 -19.16 31.71 -6.88
C VAL A 129 -19.12 32.52 -8.17
N ASN A 130 -20.28 32.75 -8.77
CA ASN A 130 -20.46 33.73 -9.82
C ASN A 130 -21.56 34.67 -9.36
N ASP A 131 -21.18 35.91 -9.07
CA ASP A 131 -22.03 36.99 -8.60
C ASP A 131 -22.23 38.04 -9.69
N SER A 132 -22.24 37.65 -10.96
CA SER A 132 -22.48 38.56 -12.10
C SER A 132 -23.85 39.26 -12.09
N LEU A 133 -24.77 38.82 -11.21
CA LEU A 133 -26.05 39.48 -10.92
C LEU A 133 -25.97 40.50 -9.77
N GLY A 134 -24.83 40.56 -9.07
CA GLY A 134 -24.47 41.46 -7.98
C GLY A 134 -23.35 42.41 -8.39
N ASN A 135 -22.23 42.36 -7.65
CA ASN A 135 -21.12 43.29 -7.83
C ASN A 135 -19.88 42.72 -8.57
N ASP A 136 -19.97 41.46 -9.03
CA ASP A 136 -19.00 40.75 -9.88
C ASP A 136 -17.59 40.65 -9.24
N ASN A 137 -17.54 40.36 -7.93
CA ASN A 137 -16.32 40.22 -7.13
C ASN A 137 -15.99 38.78 -6.72
N ASP A 138 -16.74 37.77 -7.18
CA ASP A 138 -16.64 36.35 -6.83
C ASP A 138 -16.88 36.03 -5.34
N ILE A 139 -17.54 36.93 -4.59
CA ILE A 139 -17.86 36.77 -3.17
C ILE A 139 -19.38 36.67 -3.02
N CYS A 140 -19.81 35.79 -2.11
CA CYS A 140 -21.23 35.69 -1.77
C CYS A 140 -21.58 36.78 -0.73
N ASP A 141 -22.08 37.93 -1.19
CA ASP A 141 -22.47 39.04 -0.33
C ASP A 141 -23.97 39.01 0.06
N ALA A 142 -24.31 39.69 1.16
CA ALA A 142 -25.67 39.69 1.69
C ALA A 142 -26.62 40.51 0.80
N GLY A 143 -27.70 39.89 0.36
CA GLY A 143 -28.70 40.52 -0.50
C GLY A 143 -28.45 40.37 -2.01
N GLU A 144 -27.39 39.65 -2.39
CA GLU A 144 -27.08 39.34 -3.79
C GLU A 144 -27.60 37.96 -4.20
N GLU A 145 -27.96 37.82 -5.48
CA GLU A 145 -28.25 36.54 -6.10
C GLU A 145 -26.98 36.03 -6.77
N VAL A 146 -26.51 34.85 -6.38
CA VAL A 146 -25.26 34.27 -6.90
C VAL A 146 -25.49 32.86 -7.44
N PHE A 147 -24.73 32.50 -8.47
CA PHE A 147 -24.63 31.12 -8.94
C PHE A 147 -23.49 30.42 -8.21
N LEU A 148 -23.82 29.40 -7.42
CA LEU A 148 -22.83 28.54 -6.76
C LEU A 148 -22.61 27.27 -7.59
N ASN A 149 -21.45 27.17 -8.23
CA ASN A 149 -21.05 25.96 -8.94
C ASN A 149 -20.24 25.08 -7.98
N MET A 150 -20.68 23.84 -7.75
CA MET A 150 -19.95 22.88 -6.91
C MET A 150 -19.50 21.69 -7.75
N THR A 151 -18.23 21.29 -7.58
CA THR A 151 -17.67 20.09 -8.19
C THR A 151 -17.52 19.00 -7.14
N LEU A 152 -18.19 17.88 -7.37
CA LEU A 152 -18.01 16.64 -6.61
C LEU A 152 -17.29 15.62 -7.48
N GLN A 153 -16.39 14.83 -6.88
CA GLN A 153 -15.68 13.76 -7.57
C GLN A 153 -15.92 12.43 -6.88
N ASN A 154 -16.36 11.43 -7.65
CA ASN A 154 -16.32 10.05 -7.21
C ASN A 154 -14.89 9.55 -7.28
N GLN A 155 -14.32 9.29 -6.11
CA GLN A 155 -12.99 8.78 -5.92
C GLN A 155 -13.01 7.27 -5.57
N GLY A 156 -14.16 6.61 -5.56
CA GLY A 156 -14.28 5.18 -5.31
C GLY A 156 -14.51 4.36 -6.58
N ARG A 157 -14.66 3.04 -6.41
CA ARG A 157 -15.05 2.13 -7.50
C ARG A 157 -16.57 2.07 -7.68
N GLY A 158 -17.00 1.98 -8.94
CA GLY A 158 -18.40 1.91 -9.34
C GLY A 158 -19.06 3.27 -9.56
N SER A 159 -20.25 3.28 -10.17
CA SER A 159 -21.05 4.50 -10.38
C SER A 159 -21.66 4.97 -9.07
N ALA A 160 -21.56 6.27 -8.79
CA ALA A 160 -22.29 6.89 -7.70
C ALA A 160 -23.69 7.29 -8.21
N ASP A 161 -24.70 6.50 -7.88
CA ASP A 161 -26.09 6.77 -8.26
C ASP A 161 -26.81 7.60 -7.17
N PHE A 162 -27.78 8.43 -7.56
CA PHE A 162 -28.61 9.23 -6.65
C PHE A 162 -27.83 10.17 -5.72
N VAL A 163 -26.72 10.74 -6.21
CA VAL A 163 -25.89 11.69 -5.44
C VAL A 163 -26.71 12.92 -5.07
N THR A 164 -26.83 13.17 -3.76
CA THR A 164 -27.49 14.36 -3.20
C THR A 164 -26.47 15.18 -2.42
N ALA A 165 -26.43 16.49 -2.68
CA ALA A 165 -25.63 17.43 -1.89
C ALA A 165 -26.56 18.28 -1.02
N THR A 166 -26.17 18.51 0.23
CA THR A 166 -26.89 19.40 1.15
C THR A 166 -25.99 20.57 1.50
N LEU A 167 -26.42 21.77 1.10
CA LEU A 167 -25.84 23.02 1.57
C LEU A 167 -26.56 23.45 2.84
N ARG A 168 -25.80 23.81 3.88
CA ARG A 168 -26.32 24.31 5.15
C ARG A 168 -25.39 25.41 5.69
N THR A 169 -25.96 26.31 6.47
CA THR A 169 -25.25 27.34 7.25
C THR A 169 -24.87 26.82 8.63
#